data_AF-A0A3D1CZ12-F1
#
_entry.id   AF-A0A3D1CZ12-F1
#
_cell.length_a   1.000
_cell.length_b   1.000
_cell.length_c   1.000
_cell.angle_alpha   90.00
_cell.angle_beta   90.00
_cell.angle_gamma   90.00
#
_symmetry.space_group_name_H-M   'P 1'
#
loop_
_entity.id
_entity.type
_entity.pdbx_description
1 polymer ?
#
loop_
_entity_poly.entity_id
_entity_poly.type
_entity_poly.pdbx_seq_one_letter_code
_entity_poly.pdbx_strand_id
1 'polypeptide(L)'
;YKLKDRVYREFYDATEAQFDRLHIDKAERKLESFKTNIADMSRAGNAKSQLLHEREKLMRQYDRMKNELQTYENNIGFLSISSKKGNHLVDDMNQKVERIKSELQLIVKKIDALDNEL
;
A
#
# COMPACT_ATOMS: atom_id res chain seq x y z
N TYR A 1 6.05 -24.34 -27.62
CA TYR A 1 5.69 -24.01 -26.22
C TYR A 1 6.48 -22.85 -25.63
N LYS A 2 7.82 -22.77 -25.76
CA LYS A 2 8.64 -21.67 -25.17
C LYS A 2 8.30 -20.23 -25.63
N LEU A 3 7.84 -20.04 -26.86
CA LEU A 3 7.55 -18.70 -27.40
C LEU A 3 6.26 -18.10 -26.79
N LYS A 4 5.23 -18.92 -26.58
CA LYS A 4 3.98 -18.50 -25.93
C LYS A 4 4.25 -18.05 -24.48
N ASP A 5 5.03 -18.82 -23.74
CA ASP A 5 5.35 -18.51 -22.34
C ASP A 5 6.22 -17.25 -22.22
N ARG A 6 7.13 -17.02 -23.18
CA ARG A 6 7.91 -15.78 -23.25
C ARG A 6 7.01 -14.57 -23.52
N VAL A 7 6.17 -14.63 -24.55
CA VAL A 7 5.27 -13.52 -24.93
C VAL A 7 4.28 -13.22 -23.80
N TYR A 8 3.77 -14.25 -23.12
CA TYR A 8 2.88 -14.08 -21.97
C TYR A 8 3.58 -13.37 -20.81
N ARG A 9 4.83 -13.76 -20.50
CA ARG A 9 5.62 -13.12 -19.45
C ARG A 9 5.94 -11.66 -19.79
N GLU A 10 6.39 -11.39 -21.01
CA GLU A 10 6.67 -10.01 -21.46
C GLU A 10 5.43 -9.12 -21.40
N PHE A 11 4.27 -9.64 -21.79
CA PHE A 11 2.99 -8.92 -21.65
C PHE A 11 2.63 -8.64 -20.19
N TYR A 12 2.78 -9.64 -19.32
CA TYR A 12 2.50 -9.51 -17.90
C TYR A 12 3.43 -8.50 -17.24
N ASP A 13 4.74 -8.61 -17.47
CA ASP A 13 5.76 -7.71 -16.91
C ASP A 13 5.53 -6.26 -17.36
N ALA A 14 5.19 -6.05 -18.64
CA ALA A 14 4.86 -4.71 -19.15
C ALA A 14 3.58 -4.15 -18.53
N THR A 15 2.58 -4.99 -18.28
CA THR A 15 1.32 -4.61 -17.64
C THR A 15 1.55 -4.24 -16.18
N GLU A 16 2.31 -5.05 -15.45
CA GLU A 16 2.66 -4.82 -14.06
C GLU A 16 3.41 -3.48 -13.88
N ALA A 17 4.40 -3.20 -14.74
CA ALA A 17 5.15 -1.94 -14.69
C ALA A 17 4.25 -0.70 -14.89
N GLN A 18 3.21 -0.79 -15.73
CA GLN A 18 2.25 0.32 -15.89
C GLN A 18 1.35 0.45 -14.67
N PHE A 19 0.92 -0.66 -14.07
CA PHE A 19 0.17 -0.63 -12.83
C PHE A 19 0.99 0.03 -11.72
N ASP A 20 2.23 -0.39 -11.50
CA ASP A 20 3.11 0.20 -10.48
C ASP A 20 3.26 1.70 -10.64
N ARG A 21 3.54 2.17 -11.87
CA ARG A 21 3.66 3.60 -12.16
C ARG A 21 2.37 4.36 -11.83
N LEU A 22 1.21 3.89 -12.27
CA LEU A 22 -0.07 4.55 -11.99
C LEU A 22 -0.40 4.54 -10.49
N HIS A 23 0.00 3.50 -9.77
CA HIS A 23 -0.16 3.44 -8.31
C HIS A 23 0.73 4.46 -7.60
N ILE A 24 1.98 4.64 -8.03
CA ILE A 24 2.88 5.68 -7.50
C ILE A 24 2.26 7.08 -7.70
N ASP A 25 1.81 7.40 -8.92
CA ASP A 25 1.19 8.70 -9.23
C ASP A 25 -0.06 8.98 -8.37
N LYS A 26 -0.81 7.92 -8.03
CA LYS A 26 -1.97 8.03 -7.14
C LYS A 26 -1.56 8.22 -5.68
N ALA A 27 -0.52 7.53 -5.22
CA ALA A 27 0.00 7.65 -3.87
C ALA A 27 0.58 9.05 -3.62
N GLU A 28 1.33 9.60 -4.58
CA GLU A 28 1.91 10.93 -4.51
C GLU A 28 0.84 12.01 -4.42
N ARG A 29 -0.18 11.97 -5.30
CA ARG A 29 -1.32 12.91 -5.22
C ARG A 29 -2.05 12.85 -3.87
N LYS A 30 -2.22 11.65 -3.30
CA LYS A 30 -2.82 11.48 -1.97
C LYS A 30 -1.95 12.05 -0.86
N LEU A 31 -0.62 11.99 -1.00
CA LEU A 31 0.32 12.54 -0.04
C LEU A 31 0.32 14.07 -0.10
N GLU A 32 0.36 14.65 -1.30
CA GLU A 32 0.32 16.11 -1.45
C GLU A 32 -0.99 16.72 -0.93
N SER A 33 -2.14 16.13 -1.28
CA SER A 33 -3.43 16.54 -0.70
C SER A 33 -3.44 16.43 0.83
N PHE A 34 -2.79 15.43 1.38
CA PHE A 34 -2.72 15.23 2.82
C PHE A 34 -1.81 16.27 3.51
N LYS A 35 -0.65 16.61 2.92
CA LYS A 35 0.21 17.69 3.41
C LYS A 35 -0.52 19.03 3.43
N THR A 36 -1.27 19.36 2.37
CA THR A 36 -2.10 20.58 2.34
C THR A 36 -3.09 20.61 3.49
N ASN A 37 -3.81 19.50 3.73
CA ASN A 37 -4.77 19.42 4.83
C ASN A 37 -4.10 19.60 6.21
N ILE A 38 -2.90 19.06 6.42
CA ILE A 38 -2.15 19.26 7.67
C ILE A 38 -1.72 20.71 7.82
N ALA A 39 -1.18 21.33 6.77
CA ALA A 39 -0.75 22.72 6.80
C ALA A 39 -1.92 23.68 7.11
N ASP A 40 -3.14 23.32 6.70
CA ASP A 40 -4.35 24.06 7.06
C ASP A 40 -4.75 23.80 8.54
N MET A 41 -4.64 22.55 9.01
CA MET A 41 -4.88 22.20 10.42
C MET A 41 -3.86 22.84 11.38
N SER A 42 -2.60 22.98 10.98
CA SER A 42 -1.54 23.55 11.82
C SER A 42 -1.73 25.04 12.10
N ARG A 43 -2.56 25.73 11.29
CA ARG A 43 -2.93 27.14 11.47
C ARG A 43 -4.11 27.36 12.42
N ALA A 44 -4.79 26.29 12.86
CA ALA A 44 -5.94 26.39 13.76
C ALA A 44 -5.51 26.62 15.22
N GLY A 45 -6.35 27.31 16.02
CA GLY A 45 -6.06 27.61 17.43
C GLY A 45 -5.89 26.38 18.34
N ASN A 46 -6.33 25.20 17.89
CA ASN A 46 -6.18 23.90 18.56
C ASN A 46 -5.32 22.89 17.76
N ALA A 47 -4.47 23.39 16.85
CA ALA A 47 -3.65 22.61 15.91
C ALA A 47 -2.99 21.37 16.55
N LYS A 48 -2.23 21.54 17.63
CA LYS A 48 -1.47 20.46 18.27
C LYS A 48 -2.34 19.26 18.66
N SER A 49 -3.53 19.50 19.21
CA SER A 49 -4.46 18.43 19.61
C SER A 49 -5.01 17.70 18.38
N GLN A 50 -5.33 18.44 17.32
CA GLN A 50 -5.85 17.87 16.08
C GLN A 50 -4.79 17.03 15.35
N LEU A 51 -3.55 17.53 15.27
CA LEU A 51 -2.44 16.80 14.64
C LEU A 51 -2.12 15.50 15.40
N LEU A 52 -2.09 15.54 16.75
CA LEU A 52 -1.90 14.33 17.56
C LEU A 52 -3.03 13.31 17.37
N HIS A 53 -4.27 13.76 17.25
CA HIS A 53 -5.41 12.87 16.98
C HIS A 53 -5.33 12.21 15.61
N GLU A 54 -4.97 12.98 14.57
CA GLU A 54 -4.81 12.44 13.21
C GLU A 54 -3.63 11.45 13.14
N ARG A 55 -2.53 11.74 13.86
CA ARG A 55 -1.40 10.82 14.01
C ARG A 55 -1.84 9.50 14.63
N GLU A 56 -2.57 9.54 15.74
CA GLU A 56 -3.05 8.33 16.42
C GLU A 56 -4.01 7.50 15.53
N LYS A 57 -4.86 8.17 14.76
CA LYS A 57 -5.74 7.54 13.78
C LYS A 57 -4.95 6.84 12.66
N LEU A 58 -3.90 7.46 12.13
CA LEU A 58 -3.02 6.83 11.13
C LEU A 58 -2.24 5.65 11.72
N MET A 59 -1.75 5.75 12.95
CA MET A 59 -1.10 4.64 13.65
C MET A 59 -2.04 3.43 13.79
N ARG A 60 -3.28 3.66 14.24
CA ARG A 60 -4.31 2.60 14.31
C ARG A 60 -4.62 2.00 12.94
N GLN A 61 -4.61 2.81 11.89
CA GLN A 61 -4.81 2.31 10.53
C GLN A 61 -3.63 1.45 10.08
N TYR A 62 -2.40 1.89 10.33
CA TYR A 62 -1.18 1.16 10.03
C TYR A 62 -1.21 -0.23 10.69
N ASP A 63 -1.50 -0.29 11.99
CA ASP A 63 -1.52 -1.57 12.73
C ASP A 63 -2.56 -2.54 12.17
N ARG A 64 -3.77 -2.05 11.85
CA ARG A 64 -4.81 -2.89 11.21
C ARG A 64 -4.35 -3.46 9.87
N MET A 65 -3.76 -2.62 9.02
CA MET A 65 -3.29 -3.03 7.70
C MET A 65 -2.09 -3.97 7.76
N LYS A 66 -1.20 -3.77 8.74
CA LYS A 66 -0.08 -4.67 9.02
C LYS A 66 -0.57 -6.07 9.41
N ASN A 67 -1.60 -6.15 10.24
CA ASN A 67 -2.22 -7.43 10.61
C ASN A 67 -2.91 -8.10 9.41
N GLU A 68 -3.57 -7.31 8.56
CA GLU A 68 -4.16 -7.80 7.31
C GLU A 68 -3.08 -8.37 6.38
N LEU A 69 -1.97 -7.64 6.17
CA LEU A 69 -0.83 -8.08 5.37
C LEU A 69 -0.30 -9.44 5.86
N GLN A 70 -0.04 -9.55 7.16
CA GLN A 70 0.44 -10.80 7.78
C GLN A 70 -0.53 -11.96 7.53
N THR A 71 -1.84 -11.70 7.58
CA THR A 71 -2.85 -12.72 7.31
C THR A 71 -2.79 -13.22 5.87
N TYR A 72 -2.65 -12.31 4.90
CA TYR A 72 -2.48 -12.70 3.49
C TYR A 72 -1.17 -13.45 3.25
N GLU A 73 -0.06 -13.00 3.83
CA GLU A 73 1.24 -13.68 3.71
C GLU A 73 1.19 -15.11 4.26
N ASN A 74 0.58 -15.31 5.43
CA ASN A 74 0.37 -16.64 6.01
C ASN A 74 -0.48 -17.53 5.11
N ASN A 75 -1.57 -16.98 4.56
CA ASN A 75 -2.48 -17.72 3.67
C ASN A 75 -1.79 -18.12 2.35
N ILE A 76 -0.97 -17.24 1.77
CA ILE A 76 -0.17 -17.55 0.57
C ILE A 76 0.87 -18.64 0.89
N GLY A 77 1.52 -18.56 2.06
CA GLY A 77 2.41 -19.61 2.54
C GLY A 77 1.72 -20.98 2.62
N PHE A 78 0.50 -21.04 3.16
CA PHE A 78 -0.28 -22.27 3.23
C PHE A 78 -0.71 -22.81 1.85
N LEU A 79 -1.19 -21.93 0.97
CA LEU A 79 -1.69 -22.31 -0.36
C LEU A 79 -0.57 -22.71 -1.33
N SER A 80 0.62 -22.13 -1.19
CA SER A 80 1.78 -22.46 -2.03
C SER A 80 2.42 -23.81 -1.68
N ILE A 81 2.36 -24.24 -0.42
CA ILE A 81 2.81 -25.58 0.01
C ILE A 81 1.82 -26.66 -0.47
N SER A 82 0.53 -26.35 -0.52
CA SER A 82 -0.53 -27.33 -0.85
C SER A 82 -0.79 -27.52 -2.35
N SER A 83 -0.30 -26.65 -3.23
CA SER A 83 -0.52 -26.74 -4.69
C SER A 83 0.76 -26.52 -5.51
N LYS A 84 1.18 -27.54 -6.28
CA LYS A 84 2.30 -27.46 -7.23
C LYS A 84 1.93 -26.88 -8.60
N LYS A 85 0.67 -26.50 -8.84
CA LYS A 85 0.22 -25.93 -10.12
C LYS A 85 -0.45 -24.57 -9.91
N GLY A 86 0.00 -23.59 -10.69
CA GLY A 86 -0.41 -22.19 -10.67
C GLY A 86 -1.90 -22.03 -10.48
N ASN A 87 -2.27 -21.44 -9.36
CA ASN A 87 -3.65 -21.22 -8.95
C ASN A 87 -3.88 -19.72 -8.99
N HIS A 88 -4.78 -19.24 -9.86
CA HIS A 88 -5.10 -17.81 -10.02
C HIS A 88 -5.42 -17.12 -8.68
N LEU A 89 -5.93 -17.87 -7.70
CA LEU A 89 -6.13 -17.41 -6.33
C LEU A 89 -4.85 -16.89 -5.67
N VAL A 90 -3.72 -17.57 -5.87
CA VAL A 90 -2.42 -17.15 -5.31
C VAL A 90 -1.95 -15.86 -5.99
N ASP A 91 -2.17 -15.74 -7.29
CA ASP A 91 -1.83 -14.52 -8.05
C ASP A 91 -2.67 -13.32 -7.55
N ASP A 92 -3.98 -13.49 -7.38
CA ASP A 92 -4.87 -12.46 -6.82
C ASP A 92 -4.47 -12.06 -5.40
N MET A 93 -4.06 -13.03 -4.59
CA MET A 93 -3.58 -12.78 -3.22
C MET A 93 -2.25 -12.04 -3.21
N ASN A 94 -1.32 -12.37 -4.11
CA ASN A 94 -0.07 -11.63 -4.28
C ASN A 94 -0.34 -10.18 -4.68
N GLN A 95 -1.24 -9.93 -5.64
CA GLN A 95 -1.65 -8.57 -6.01
C GLN A 95 -2.23 -7.79 -4.83
N LYS A 96 -3.03 -8.47 -3.98
CA LYS A 96 -3.59 -7.84 -2.78
C LYS A 96 -2.53 -7.52 -1.74
N VAL A 97 -1.53 -8.39 -1.56
CA VAL A 97 -0.36 -8.13 -0.71
C VAL A 97 0.40 -6.89 -1.18
N GLU A 98 0.71 -6.79 -2.47
CA GLU A 98 1.42 -5.61 -3.01
C GLU A 98 0.62 -4.32 -2.85
N ARG A 99 -0.71 -4.39 -3.05
CA ARG A 99 -1.59 -3.26 -2.77
C ARG A 99 -1.54 -2.85 -1.30
N ILE A 100 -1.64 -3.79 -0.36
CA ILE A 100 -1.58 -3.49 1.08
C ILE A 100 -0.22 -2.88 1.45
N LYS A 101 0.89 -3.40 0.89
CA LYS A 101 2.23 -2.83 1.09
C LYS A 101 2.32 -1.39 0.60
N SER A 102 1.81 -1.09 -0.59
CA SER A 102 1.83 0.28 -1.13
C SER A 102 0.99 1.25 -0.28
N GLU A 103 -0.16 0.80 0.23
CA GLU A 103 -1.00 1.58 1.14
C GLU A 103 -0.33 1.80 2.51
N LEU A 104 0.36 0.79 3.05
CA LEU A 104 1.17 0.91 4.29
C LEU A 104 2.29 1.94 4.11
N GLN A 105 3.03 1.89 3.00
CA GLN A 105 4.07 2.87 2.70
C GLN A 105 3.51 4.30 2.63
N LEU A 106 2.32 4.48 2.04
CA LEU A 106 1.66 5.77 2.03
C LEU A 106 1.28 6.23 3.44
N ILE A 107 0.78 5.35 4.30
CA ILE A 107 0.47 5.70 5.71
C ILE A 107 1.73 6.12 6.46
N VAL A 108 2.85 5.41 6.28
CA VAL A 108 4.14 5.80 6.90
C VAL A 108 4.55 7.19 6.45
N LYS A 109 4.56 7.47 5.14
CA LYS A 109 4.88 8.82 4.62
C LYS A 109 3.96 9.90 5.15
N LYS A 110 2.69 9.58 5.41
CA LYS A 110 1.73 10.50 6.03
C LYS A 110 2.06 10.76 7.50
N ILE A 111 2.42 9.72 8.26
CA ILE A 111 2.85 9.86 9.66
C ILE A 111 4.13 10.72 9.72
N ASP A 112 5.11 10.45 8.86
CA ASP A 112 6.35 11.24 8.78
C ASP A 112 6.06 12.72 8.45
N ALA A 113 5.14 12.98 7.53
CA ALA A 113 4.72 14.35 7.20
C ALA A 113 4.03 15.05 8.37
N LEU A 114 3.23 14.33 9.16
CA LEU A 114 2.61 14.84 10.39
C LEU A 114 3.65 15.12 11.47
N ASP A 115 4.59 14.20 11.67
CA ASP A 115 5.63 14.30 12.71
C ASP A 115 6.59 15.47 12.43
N ASN A 116 6.73 15.89 11.17
CA ASN A 116 7.47 17.11 10.79
C ASN A 116 6.72 18.43 11.10
N GLU A 117 5.40 18.39 11.27
CA GLU A 117 4.55 19.56 11.53
C GLU A 117 4.19 19.72 13.01
N LEU A 118 4.46 18.70 13.83
CA LEU A 118 4.24 18.66 15.28
C LEU A 118 5.38 19.29 16.09
#